data_AF-A0A952KAY2-F1
#
_entry.id   AF-A0A952KAY2-F1
#
_cell.length_a   1.000
_cell.length_b   1.000
_cell.length_c   1.000
_cell.angle_alpha   90.00
_cell.angle_beta   90.00
_cell.angle_gamma   90.00
#
_symmetry.space_group_name_H-M   'P 1'
#
loop_
_entity.id
_entity.type
_entity.pdbx_description
1 polymer ?
#
loop_
_entity_poly.entity_id
_entity_poly.type
_entity_poly.pdbx_seq_one_letter_code
_entity_poly.pdbx_strand_id
1 'polypeptide(L)' 'NYPEAINAFRTLVSSLPDSPKAPEALLAIANCQAELKDTKAARRTIEELVKTYPKSEAAQAGRERLVSMK' A
#
# COMPACT_ATOMS: atom_id res chain seq x y z
N ASN A 1 -13.10 -7.95 -7.18
CA ASN A 1 -12.20 -9.06 -6.82
C ASN A 1 -10.88 -8.48 -6.29
N TYR A 2 -10.59 -8.59 -5.00
CA TYR A 2 -9.39 -8.00 -4.38
C TYR A 2 -8.05 -8.39 -5.03
N PRO A 3 -7.78 -9.66 -5.38
CA PRO A 3 -6.51 -10.03 -6.00
C PRO A 3 -6.27 -9.34 -7.36
N GLU A 4 -7.30 -9.16 -8.19
CA GLU A 4 -7.18 -8.41 -9.44
C GLU A 4 -6.89 -6.93 -9.19
N ALA A 5 -7.56 -6.32 -8.21
CA ALA A 5 -7.31 -4.93 -7.83
C ALA A 5 -5.87 -4.72 -7.37
N ILE A 6 -5.34 -5.63 -6.54
CA ILE A 6 -3.95 -5.59 -6.09
C ILE A 6 -2.99 -5.62 -7.28
N ASN A 7 -3.26 -6.46 -8.28
CA ASN A 7 -2.42 -6.56 -9.47
C ASN A 7 -2.47 -5.28 -10.32
N ALA A 8 -3.65 -4.70 -10.50
CA ALA A 8 -3.82 -3.42 -11.20
C ALA A 8 -3.06 -2.28 -10.51
N PHE A 9 -3.16 -2.18 -9.19
CA PHE A 9 -2.44 -1.18 -8.41
C PHE A 9 -0.92 -1.39 -8.49
N ARG A 10 -0.43 -2.64 -8.46
CA ARG A 10 1.00 -2.92 -8.61
C ARG A 10 1.52 -2.47 -9.97
N THR A 11 0.78 -2.73 -11.02
CA THR A 11 1.11 -2.25 -12.37
C THR A 11 1.13 -0.72 -12.41
N LEU A 12 0.16 -0.04 -11.77
CA LEU A 12 0.13 1.41 -11.69
C LEU A 12 1.38 1.97 -11.00
N VAL A 13 1.77 1.41 -9.85
CA VAL A 13 2.98 1.83 -9.13
C VAL A 13 4.23 1.61 -9.96
N SER A 14 4.29 0.50 -10.72
CA SER A 14 5.43 0.20 -11.58
C SER A 14 5.49 1.05 -12.85
N SER A 15 4.34 1.44 -13.41
CA SER A 15 4.26 2.27 -14.61
C SER A 15 4.38 3.76 -14.30
N LEU A 16 3.92 4.20 -13.14
CA LEU A 16 3.86 5.61 -12.75
C LEU A 16 4.44 5.85 -11.34
N PRO A 17 5.70 5.44 -11.06
CA PRO A 17 6.30 5.57 -9.73
C PRO A 17 6.46 7.03 -9.27
N ASP A 18 6.57 7.98 -10.20
CA ASP A 18 6.71 9.40 -9.87
C ASP A 18 5.36 10.10 -9.61
N SER A 19 4.25 9.41 -9.90
CA SER A 19 2.92 10.00 -9.74
C SER A 19 2.53 10.07 -8.27
N PRO A 20 1.85 11.15 -7.82
CA PRO A 20 1.27 11.20 -6.48
C PRO A 20 0.26 10.08 -6.21
N LYS A 21 -0.25 9.40 -7.25
CA LYS A 21 -1.13 8.23 -7.14
C LYS A 21 -0.41 6.92 -6.83
N ALA A 22 0.90 6.82 -7.05
CA ALA A 22 1.67 5.62 -6.71
C ALA A 22 1.61 5.27 -5.22
N PRO A 23 1.87 6.21 -4.29
CA PRO A 23 1.75 5.92 -2.86
C PRO A 23 0.30 5.59 -2.45
N GLU A 24 -0.71 6.23 -3.05
CA GLU A 24 -2.11 5.86 -2.83
C GLU A 24 -2.43 4.43 -3.28
N ALA A 25 -1.88 3.99 -4.41
CA ALA A 25 -2.08 2.64 -4.93
C ALA A 25 -1.46 1.57 -4.02
N LEU A 26 -0.27 1.82 -3.45
CA LEU A 26 0.32 0.93 -2.44
C LEU A 26 -0.54 0.85 -1.17
N LEU A 27 -1.07 1.98 -0.70
CA LEU A 27 -1.99 1.98 0.44
C LEU A 27 -3.27 1.19 0.13
N ALA A 28 -3.80 1.32 -1.08
CA ALA A 28 -4.94 0.54 -1.54
C ALA A 28 -4.64 -0.96 -1.57
N ILE A 29 -3.46 -1.38 -2.05
CA ILE A 29 -3.00 -2.78 -2.00
C ILE A 29 -2.99 -3.29 -0.56
N ALA A 30 -2.41 -2.52 0.37
CA ALA A 30 -2.36 -2.89 1.77
C ALA A 30 -3.77 -3.04 2.38
N ASN A 31 -4.69 -2.15 2.04
CA ASN A 31 -6.09 -2.25 2.46
C ASN A 31 -6.75 -3.51 1.90
N CYS A 32 -6.60 -3.81 0.60
CA CYS A 32 -7.12 -5.03 -0.01
C CYS A 32 -6.57 -6.29 0.68
N GLN A 33 -5.27 -6.30 1.02
CA GLN A 33 -4.65 -7.41 1.76
C GLN A 33 -5.22 -7.54 3.17
N ALA A 34 -5.45 -6.43 3.87
CA ALA A 34 -6.08 -6.43 5.18
C ALA A 34 -7.53 -6.98 5.13
N GLU A 35 -8.30 -6.59 4.11
CA GLU A 35 -9.66 -7.11 3.86
C GLU A 35 -9.66 -8.62 3.56
N LEU A 36 -8.60 -9.10 2.89
CA LEU A 36 -8.34 -10.52 2.67
C LEU A 36 -7.84 -11.25 3.93
N LYS A 37 -7.78 -10.57 5.09
CA LYS A 37 -7.17 -11.06 6.34
C LYS A 37 -5.69 -11.41 6.23
N ASP A 38 -5.02 -10.96 5.17
CA ASP A 38 -3.58 -11.14 4.96
C ASP A 38 -2.82 -9.96 5.58
N THR A 39 -2.83 -9.90 6.91
CA THR A 39 -2.17 -8.84 7.68
C THR A 39 -0.65 -8.83 7.44
N LYS A 40 -0.05 -9.99 7.13
CA LYS A 40 1.38 -10.10 6.82
C LYS A 40 1.73 -9.39 5.52
N ALA A 41 0.96 -9.62 4.45
CA ALA A 41 1.15 -8.92 3.19
C ALA A 41 0.83 -7.43 3.34
N ALA A 42 -0.26 -7.09 4.05
CA ALA A 42 -0.63 -5.69 4.31
C ALA A 42 0.50 -4.91 4.98
N ARG A 43 1.09 -5.45 6.06
CA ARG A 43 2.25 -4.84 6.73
C ARG A 43 3.41 -4.64 5.77
N ARG A 44 3.80 -5.66 4.99
CA ARG A 44 4.90 -5.56 4.02
C ARG A 44 4.68 -4.47 2.98
N THR A 45 3.46 -4.35 2.45
CA THR A 45 3.11 -3.31 1.48
C THR A 45 3.18 -1.92 2.11
N ILE A 46 2.73 -1.77 3.35
CA ILE A 46 2.83 -0.50 4.08
C ILE A 46 4.31 -0.15 4.33
N GLU A 47 5.14 -1.12 4.74
CA GLU A 47 6.57 -0.91 4.94
C GLU A 47 7.25 -0.44 3.64
N GLU A 48 6.88 -1.03 2.51
CA GLU A 48 7.35 -0.63 1.19
C GLU A 48 6.90 0.79 0.83
N LEU A 49 5.61 1.11 1.02
CA LEU A 49 5.06 2.45 0.84
C LEU A 49 5.83 3.50 1.65
N VAL A 50 6.10 3.21 2.92
CA VAL A 50 6.82 4.13 3.82
C VAL A 50 8.28 4.28 3.43
N LYS A 51 8.89 3.24 2.88
CA LYS A 51 10.29 3.25 2.42
C LYS A 51 10.44 3.97 1.09
N THR A 52 9.54 3.72 0.14
CA THR A 52 9.58 4.29 -1.21
C THR A 52 9.07 5.73 -1.22
N TYR A 53 7.99 6.02 -0.48
CA TYR A 53 7.32 7.33 -0.46
C TYR A 53 7.18 7.92 0.94
N PRO A 54 8.28 8.13 1.70
CA PRO A 54 8.23 8.53 3.11
C PRO A 54 7.57 9.88 3.39
N LYS A 55 7.43 10.74 2.37
CA LYS A 55 6.84 12.08 2.48
C LYS A 55 5.37 12.16 2.02
N SER A 56 4.80 11.05 1.54
CA SER A 56 3.42 11.01 1.06
C SER A 56 2.41 10.90 2.20
N GLU A 57 1.22 11.47 2.03
CA GLU A 57 0.12 11.30 2.98
C GLU A 57 -0.25 9.83 3.17
N ALA A 58 -0.20 9.04 2.09
CA ALA A 58 -0.47 7.61 2.16
C ALA A 58 0.56 6.86 3.04
N ALA A 59 1.83 7.25 3.01
CA ALA A 59 2.83 6.69 3.91
C ALA A 59 2.58 7.07 5.37
N GLN A 60 2.12 8.28 5.65
CA GLN A 60 1.73 8.67 7.00
C GLN A 60 0.54 7.82 7.51
N ALA A 61 -0.53 7.73 6.73
CA ALA A 61 -1.68 6.87 7.05
C ALA A 61 -1.27 5.39 7.17
N GLY A 62 -0.33 4.96 6.34
CA GLY A 62 0.25 3.63 6.38
C GLY A 62 0.96 3.35 7.70
N ARG A 63 1.84 4.25 8.15
CA ARG A 63 2.54 4.13 9.45
C ARG A 63 1.56 3.96 10.61
N GLU A 64 0.50 4.77 10.65
CA GLU A 64 -0.51 4.67 11.70
C GLU A 64 -1.21 3.31 11.69
N ARG A 65 -1.55 2.80 10.51
CA ARG A 65 -2.09 1.43 10.35
C ARG A 65 -1.10 0.36 10.82
N LEU A 66 0.17 0.48 10.47
CA LEU A 66 1.23 -0.46 10.87
C LEU A 66 1.34 -0.59 12.39
N VAL A 67 1.19 0.53 13.11
CA VAL A 67 1.18 0.57 14.57
C VAL A 67 -0.07 -0.11 15.13
N SER A 68 -1.24 0.14 14.54
CA SER A 68 -2.51 -0.47 14.97
C SER A 68 -2.60 -1.96 14.66
N MET A 69 -1.85 -2.44 13.66
CA MET A 69 -1.83 -3.84 13.29
C MET A 69 -1.01 -4.71 14.24
N LYS A 70 -0.31 -4.14 15.24
CA LYS A 70 0.75 -4.76 16.06
C LYS A 70 0.34 -6.06 16.76
#